data_AF-A0A916QZH7-F1
#
_entry.id   AF-A0A916QZH7-F1
#
_cell.length_a   1.000
_cell.length_b   1.000
_cell.length_c   1.000
_cell.angle_alpha   90.00
_cell.angle_beta   90.00
_cell.angle_gamma   90.00
#
_symmetry.space_group_name_H-M   'P 1'
#
loop_
_entity.id
_entity.type
_entity.pdbx_description
1 polymer ?
#
loop_
_entity_poly.entity_id
_entity_poly.type
_entity_poly.pdbx_seq_one_letter_code
_entity_poly.pdbx_strand_id
1 'polypeptide(L)'
;MLDKIINWVGKRAFGLVTVLALIVAGNVIWQIYLHKTTPLLAWKGGGFGMYTEPHAEDRGVWLRLTGASGAEALVQLWPETAAFASWRDTAGVRGGAYLNGLTRSAERLRFYPRDRVGDPFISRLSRVRWPQTLINTVTPSDGNVFAPSTISLEVYENRYNQTEATVARSLVYQRTGGETGQ
;
A
#
# COMPACT_ATOMS: atom_id res chain seq x y z
N MET A 1 -9.65 -23.94 59.00
CA MET A 1 -10.74 -24.38 58.10
C MET A 1 -10.94 -23.39 56.95
N LEU A 2 -10.89 -22.08 57.21
CA LEU A 2 -10.92 -21.00 56.19
C LEU A 2 -9.85 -21.17 55.09
N ASP A 3 -8.60 -21.48 55.44
CA ASP A 3 -7.50 -21.57 54.46
C ASP A 3 -7.69 -22.69 53.42
N LYS A 4 -8.41 -23.77 53.78
CA LYS A 4 -8.74 -24.85 52.85
C LYS A 4 -9.84 -24.43 51.88
N ILE A 5 -10.81 -23.62 52.31
CA ILE A 5 -11.87 -23.07 51.47
C ILE A 5 -11.30 -22.02 50.51
N ILE A 6 -10.45 -21.11 50.99
CA ILE A 6 -9.79 -20.09 50.17
C ILE A 6 -8.89 -20.72 49.10
N ASN A 7 -8.09 -21.73 49.46
CA ASN A 7 -7.27 -22.45 48.47
C ASN A 7 -8.10 -23.24 47.45
N TRP A 8 -9.24 -23.78 47.86
CA TRP A 8 -10.14 -24.51 46.96
C TRP A 8 -10.86 -23.58 45.97
N VAL A 9 -11.32 -22.41 46.43
CA VAL A 9 -11.91 -21.36 45.57
C VAL A 9 -10.84 -20.76 44.66
N GLY A 10 -9.65 -20.45 45.17
CA GLY A 10 -8.55 -19.86 44.40
C GLY A 10 -8.05 -20.77 43.27
N LYS A 11 -7.90 -22.08 43.52
CA LYS A 11 -7.50 -23.04 42.47
C LYS A 11 -8.53 -23.18 41.35
N ARG A 12 -9.83 -23.13 41.69
CA ARG A 12 -10.92 -23.17 40.70
C ARG A 12 -11.05 -21.86 39.94
N ALA A 13 -10.89 -20.73 40.63
CA ALA A 13 -10.89 -19.40 40.02
C ALA A 13 -9.74 -19.26 38.99
N PHE A 14 -8.54 -19.73 39.32
CA PHE A 14 -7.40 -19.71 38.39
C PHE A 14 -7.67 -20.57 37.13
N GLY A 15 -8.24 -21.77 37.30
CA GLY A 15 -8.63 -22.62 36.17
C GLY A 15 -9.69 -21.97 35.27
N LEU A 16 -10.71 -21.36 35.87
CA LEU A 16 -11.78 -20.66 35.13
C LEU A 16 -11.26 -19.43 34.39
N VAL A 17 -10.37 -18.64 35.01
CA VAL A 17 -9.74 -17.46 34.38
C VAL A 17 -8.84 -17.90 33.21
N THR A 18 -8.10 -19.00 33.36
CA THR A 18 -7.23 -19.53 32.30
C THR A 18 -8.05 -19.99 31.10
N VAL A 19 -9.17 -20.69 31.33
CA VAL A 19 -10.08 -21.11 30.26
C VAL A 19 -10.70 -19.90 29.57
N LEU A 20 -11.14 -18.90 30.33
CA LEU A 20 -11.69 -17.66 29.76
C LEU A 20 -10.64 -16.93 28.91
N ALA A 21 -9.39 -16.85 29.38
CA ALA A 21 -8.31 -16.22 28.64
C ALA A 21 -8.03 -16.95 27.30
N LEU A 22 -8.06 -18.29 27.29
CA LEU A 22 -7.91 -19.08 26.07
C LEU A 22 -9.07 -18.86 25.08
N ILE A 23 -10.31 -18.76 25.58
CA ILE A 23 -11.48 -18.47 24.74
C ILE A 23 -11.36 -17.07 24.13
N VAL A 24 -10.96 -16.07 24.91
CA VAL A 24 -10.76 -14.69 24.42
C VAL A 24 -9.64 -14.65 23.39
N ALA A 25 -8.50 -15.31 23.66
CA ALA A 25 -7.38 -15.38 22.72
C ALA A 25 -7.79 -16.06 21.40
N GLY A 26 -8.53 -17.17 21.47
CA GLY A 26 -9.07 -17.86 20.29
C GLY A 26 -10.03 -16.98 19.49
N ASN A 27 -10.92 -16.25 20.17
CA ASN A 27 -11.83 -15.31 19.52
C ASN A 27 -11.08 -14.15 18.83
N VAL A 28 -10.03 -13.61 19.46
CA VAL A 28 -9.19 -12.57 18.85
C VAL A 28 -8.49 -13.08 17.59
N ILE A 29 -7.87 -14.26 17.65
CA ILE A 29 -7.23 -14.88 16.48
C ILE A 29 -8.25 -15.13 15.36
N TRP A 30 -9.45 -15.61 15.72
CA TRP A 30 -10.53 -15.84 14.77
C TRP A 30 -11.03 -14.54 14.12
N GLN A 31 -11.18 -13.46 14.89
CA GLN A 31 -11.55 -12.15 14.36
C GLN A 31 -10.48 -11.57 13.43
N ILE A 32 -9.19 -11.76 13.74
CA ILE A 32 -8.08 -11.38 12.86
C ILE A 32 -8.15 -12.18 11.54
N TYR A 33 -8.42 -13.49 11.62
CA TYR A 33 -8.57 -14.32 10.44
C TYR A 33 -9.76 -13.88 9.58
N LEU A 34 -10.94 -13.67 10.19
CA LEU A 34 -12.13 -13.21 9.48
C LEU A 34 -11.94 -11.83 8.85
N HIS A 35 -11.29 -10.90 9.55
CA HIS A 35 -10.97 -9.58 9.02
C HIS A 35 -10.14 -9.67 7.72
N LYS A 36 -9.25 -10.66 7.63
CA LYS A 36 -8.40 -10.86 6.43
C LYS A 36 -9.07 -11.66 5.32
N THR A 37 -10.06 -12.49 5.63
CA THR A 37 -10.57 -13.51 4.69
C THR A 37 -12.04 -13.35 4.31
N THR A 38 -12.83 -12.56 5.05
CA THR A 38 -14.23 -12.31 4.71
C THR A 38 -14.45 -10.90 4.19
N PRO A 39 -15.10 -10.73 3.02
CA PRO A 39 -15.58 -9.42 2.60
C PRO A 39 -16.61 -8.92 3.63
N LEU A 40 -16.59 -7.62 3.93
CA LEU A 40 -17.50 -7.00 4.88
C LEU A 40 -18.96 -7.30 4.50
N LEU A 41 -19.59 -8.23 5.21
CA LEU A 41 -21.04 -8.41 5.14
C LEU A 41 -21.68 -7.10 5.58
N ALA A 42 -22.64 -6.61 4.77
CA ALA A 42 -23.30 -5.30 4.90
C ALA A 42 -23.95 -4.99 6.27
N TRP A 43 -23.91 -5.92 7.23
CA TRP A 43 -24.56 -5.86 8.53
C TRP A 43 -23.63 -5.51 9.70
N LYS A 44 -22.33 -5.28 9.47
CA LYS A 44 -21.45 -4.63 10.47
C LYS A 44 -21.62 -3.09 10.55
N GLY A 45 -22.67 -2.54 9.95
CA GLY A 45 -23.00 -1.10 9.90
C GLY A 45 -24.10 -0.65 10.88
N GLY A 46 -24.33 -1.36 11.99
CA GLY A 46 -25.41 -1.08 12.94
C GLY A 46 -25.14 0.02 13.99
N GLY A 47 -24.16 0.91 13.79
CA GLY A 47 -23.90 1.99 14.74
C GLY A 47 -22.87 2.97 14.23
N PHE A 48 -23.33 4.16 13.84
CA PHE A 48 -22.53 5.38 13.63
C PHE A 48 -21.31 5.26 12.71
N GLY A 49 -21.52 5.51 11.42
CA GLY A 49 -20.49 6.10 10.55
C GLY A 49 -19.25 5.25 10.32
N MET A 50 -19.40 3.96 9.97
CA MET A 50 -18.31 3.25 9.30
C MET A 50 -18.24 3.72 7.85
N TYR A 51 -17.39 4.71 7.58
CA TYR A 51 -16.79 4.83 6.26
C TYR A 51 -16.22 3.45 5.92
N THR A 52 -16.68 2.81 4.85
CA THR A 52 -15.99 1.64 4.30
C THR A 52 -14.53 1.99 4.23
N GLU A 53 -13.73 1.33 5.06
CA GLU A 53 -12.31 1.65 5.23
C GLU A 53 -11.69 1.56 3.84
N PRO A 54 -11.07 2.63 3.31
CA PRO A 54 -10.46 2.57 2.00
C PRO A 54 -9.49 1.39 2.01
N HIS A 55 -9.64 0.45 1.09
CA HIS A 55 -8.81 -0.75 0.94
C HIS A 55 -7.40 -0.37 0.47
N ALA A 56 -6.74 0.49 1.24
CA ALA A 56 -5.44 1.05 0.93
C ALA A 56 -4.34 -0.03 0.92
N GLU A 57 -4.57 -1.15 1.61
CA GLU A 57 -3.71 -2.32 1.54
C GLU A 57 -3.67 -2.93 0.13
N ASP A 58 -4.80 -2.90 -0.59
CA ASP A 58 -4.96 -3.45 -1.94
C ASP A 58 -4.57 -2.46 -3.05
N ARG A 59 -4.11 -1.26 -2.68
CA ARG A 59 -3.71 -0.21 -3.61
C ARG A 59 -2.29 -0.40 -4.12
N GLY A 60 -2.14 -0.27 -5.43
CA GLY A 60 -0.86 -0.14 -6.10
C GLY A 60 -0.56 1.30 -6.48
N VAL A 61 0.71 1.70 -6.37
CA VAL A 61 1.19 3.01 -6.82
C VAL A 61 2.05 2.82 -8.06
N TRP A 62 1.67 3.50 -9.12
CA TRP A 62 2.26 3.40 -10.44
C TRP A 62 2.76 4.77 -10.89
N LEU A 63 3.79 4.72 -11.71
CA LEU A 63 4.43 5.88 -12.31
C LEU A 63 4.28 5.76 -13.81
N ARG A 64 3.54 6.67 -14.43
CA ARG A 64 3.53 6.83 -15.88
C ARG A 64 4.60 7.84 -16.28
N LEU A 65 5.44 7.44 -17.21
CA LEU A 65 6.50 8.26 -17.79
C LEU A 65 6.20 8.44 -19.27
N THR A 66 6.05 9.68 -19.71
CA THR A 66 5.83 10.01 -21.11
C THR A 66 7.13 10.50 -21.75
N GLY A 67 7.55 9.82 -22.81
CA GLY A 67 8.76 10.13 -23.56
C GLY A 67 8.57 11.17 -24.64
N ALA A 68 9.68 11.55 -25.29
CA ALA A 68 9.73 12.59 -26.32
C ALA A 68 8.79 12.33 -27.51
N SER A 69 8.67 11.06 -27.91
CA SER A 69 7.84 10.61 -29.05
C SER A 69 6.38 10.35 -28.67
N GLY A 70 5.98 10.65 -27.42
CA GLY A 70 4.68 10.28 -26.88
C GLY A 70 4.58 8.81 -26.42
N ALA A 71 5.67 8.04 -26.51
CA ALA A 71 5.71 6.69 -25.95
C ALA A 71 5.58 6.73 -24.42
N GLU A 72 4.86 5.76 -23.85
CA GLU A 72 4.60 5.70 -22.41
C GLU A 72 5.22 4.45 -21.79
N ALA A 73 5.77 4.62 -20.58
CA ALA A 73 6.18 3.54 -19.72
C ALA A 73 5.43 3.61 -18.40
N LEU A 74 4.97 2.45 -17.91
CA LEU A 74 4.30 2.34 -16.62
C LEU A 74 5.18 1.52 -15.67
N VAL A 75 5.70 2.18 -14.63
CA VAL A 75 6.56 1.56 -13.63
C VAL A 75 5.79 1.41 -12.33
N GLN A 76 5.75 0.19 -11.79
CA GLN A 76 5.12 -0.05 -10.49
C GLN A 76 6.12 0.29 -9.36
N LEU A 77 5.76 1.28 -8.54
CA LEU A 77 6.55 1.68 -7.37
C LEU A 77 6.10 0.96 -6.10
N TRP A 78 4.81 0.63 -6.01
CA TRP A 78 4.25 -0.18 -4.92
C TRP A 78 3.16 -1.14 -5.41
N PRO A 79 3.11 -2.39 -4.91
CA PRO A 79 4.21 -3.10 -4.25
C PRO A 79 5.50 -3.10 -5.10
N GLU A 80 6.65 -3.18 -4.44
CA GLU A 80 7.95 -3.22 -5.12
C GLU A 80 8.05 -4.49 -5.98
N THR A 81 8.43 -4.30 -7.26
CA THR A 81 8.65 -5.42 -8.18
C THR A 81 10.08 -5.95 -8.08
N ALA A 82 10.30 -7.21 -8.47
CA ALA A 82 11.63 -7.82 -8.47
C ALA A 82 12.63 -7.04 -9.36
N ALA A 83 12.18 -6.50 -10.49
CA ALA A 83 13.00 -5.69 -11.38
C ALA A 83 13.44 -4.38 -10.70
N PHE A 84 12.52 -3.72 -9.97
CA PHE A 84 12.84 -2.50 -9.22
C PHE A 84 13.81 -2.79 -8.06
N ALA A 85 13.56 -3.86 -7.30
CA ALA A 85 14.44 -4.29 -6.21
C ALA A 85 15.87 -4.59 -6.72
N SER A 86 15.99 -5.35 -7.81
CA SER A 86 17.29 -5.65 -8.43
C SER A 86 18.02 -4.38 -8.86
N TRP A 87 17.33 -3.45 -9.52
CA TRP A 87 17.92 -2.18 -9.90
C TRP A 87 18.38 -1.37 -8.68
N ARG A 88 17.56 -1.28 -7.63
CA ARG A 88 17.92 -0.62 -6.37
C ARG A 88 19.22 -1.18 -5.80
N ASP A 89 19.37 -2.50 -5.79
CA ASP A 89 20.52 -3.15 -5.20
C ASP A 89 21.81 -2.88 -6.02
N THR A 90 21.67 -2.61 -7.32
CA THR A 90 22.80 -2.19 -8.19
C THR A 90 23.15 -0.70 -8.12
N ALA A 91 22.29 0.15 -7.54
CA ALA A 91 22.46 1.61 -7.53
C ALA A 91 23.53 2.13 -6.53
N GLY A 92 24.27 1.22 -5.87
CA GLY A 92 25.21 1.54 -4.79
C GLY A 92 24.53 2.07 -3.52
N VAL A 93 25.29 2.32 -2.46
CA VAL A 93 24.74 2.63 -1.12
C VAL A 93 23.83 3.88 -1.12
N ARG A 94 24.30 5.00 -1.69
CA ARG A 94 23.54 6.26 -1.71
C ARG A 94 22.34 6.20 -2.66
N GLY A 95 22.52 5.62 -3.84
CA GLY A 95 21.44 5.45 -4.82
C GLY A 95 20.34 4.51 -4.30
N GLY A 96 20.72 3.37 -3.73
CA GLY A 96 19.80 2.43 -3.12
C GLY A 96 19.01 3.04 -1.95
N ALA A 97 19.66 3.85 -1.10
CA ALA A 97 18.98 4.58 -0.03
C ALA A 97 17.97 5.60 -0.57
N TYR A 98 18.31 6.32 -1.64
CA TYR A 98 17.38 7.24 -2.30
C TYR A 98 16.17 6.51 -2.87
N LEU A 99 16.38 5.42 -3.61
CA LEU A 99 15.32 4.59 -4.19
C LEU A 99 14.43 3.96 -3.12
N ASN A 100 14.99 3.48 -2.01
CA ASN A 100 14.22 3.05 -0.84
C ASN A 100 13.32 4.16 -0.27
N GLY A 101 13.83 5.40 -0.27
CA GLY A 101 13.04 6.57 0.11
C GLY A 101 11.84 6.82 -0.83
N LEU A 102 11.99 6.52 -2.13
CA LEU A 102 10.90 6.59 -3.10
C LEU A 102 9.88 5.47 -2.86
N THR A 103 10.33 4.21 -2.66
CA THR A 103 9.44 3.08 -2.36
C THR A 103 8.60 3.34 -1.10
N ARG A 104 9.22 3.84 -0.02
CA ARG A 104 8.50 4.25 1.21
C ARG A 104 7.53 5.41 0.98
N SER A 105 7.87 6.33 0.08
CA SER A 105 6.97 7.43 -0.27
C SER A 105 5.75 6.93 -1.06
N ALA A 106 5.95 5.97 -1.97
CA ALA A 106 4.87 5.29 -2.68
C ALA A 106 3.97 4.50 -1.70
N GLU A 107 4.56 3.76 -0.77
CA GLU A 107 3.82 3.06 0.28
C GLU A 107 2.94 4.02 1.09
N ARG A 108 3.43 5.20 1.46
CA ARG A 108 2.62 6.20 2.17
C ARG A 108 1.53 6.81 1.28
N LEU A 109 1.83 7.06 0.01
CA LEU A 109 0.88 7.64 -0.93
C LEU A 109 -0.34 6.74 -1.14
N ARG A 110 -0.20 5.41 -1.07
CA ARG A 110 -1.34 4.48 -1.20
C ARG A 110 -2.42 4.72 -0.15
N PHE A 111 -2.01 5.08 1.07
CA PHE A 111 -2.92 5.40 2.18
C PHE A 111 -3.47 6.83 2.09
N TYR A 112 -2.63 7.77 1.65
CA TYR A 112 -2.95 9.20 1.64
C TYR A 112 -2.69 9.85 0.27
N PRO A 113 -3.47 9.50 -0.78
CA PRO A 113 -3.31 10.07 -2.10
C PRO A 113 -3.80 11.51 -2.12
N ARG A 114 -2.87 12.47 -2.08
CA ARG A 114 -3.16 13.92 -2.06
C ARG A 114 -2.08 14.67 -2.82
N ASP A 115 -2.45 15.75 -3.48
CA ASP A 115 -1.56 16.59 -4.30
C ASP A 115 -0.36 17.11 -3.49
N ARG A 116 -0.61 17.55 -2.24
CA ARG A 116 0.46 17.98 -1.31
C ARG A 116 1.55 16.91 -1.03
N VAL A 117 1.25 15.64 -1.27
CA VAL A 117 2.20 14.52 -1.15
C VAL A 117 2.72 14.10 -2.54
N GLY A 118 1.85 14.12 -3.56
CA GLY A 118 2.19 13.78 -4.94
C GLY A 118 3.21 14.72 -5.57
N ASP A 119 3.01 16.03 -5.49
CA ASP A 119 3.89 17.04 -6.11
C ASP A 119 5.36 16.95 -5.65
N PRO A 120 5.67 16.93 -4.33
CA PRO A 120 7.05 16.74 -3.88
C PRO A 120 7.58 15.34 -4.17
N PHE A 121 6.71 14.34 -4.40
CA PHE A 121 7.13 13.02 -4.83
C PHE A 121 7.51 13.01 -6.31
N ILE A 122 6.73 13.63 -7.19
CA ILE A 122 7.06 13.80 -8.62
C ILE A 122 8.38 14.54 -8.78
N SER A 123 8.62 15.62 -8.03
CA SER A 123 9.89 16.36 -8.05
C SER A 123 11.11 15.50 -7.65
N ARG A 124 10.91 14.49 -6.80
CA ARG A 124 11.97 13.52 -6.45
C ARG A 124 12.15 12.47 -7.53
N LEU A 125 11.06 12.03 -8.16
CA LEU A 125 11.07 11.06 -9.26
C LEU A 125 11.70 11.63 -10.53
N SER A 126 11.57 12.94 -10.77
CA SER A 126 12.20 13.63 -11.92
C SER A 126 13.72 13.72 -11.82
N ARG A 127 14.33 13.40 -10.67
CA ARG A 127 15.79 13.37 -10.49
C ARG A 127 16.38 11.99 -10.76
N VAL A 128 15.53 11.01 -11.05
CA VAL A 128 15.92 9.62 -11.20
C VAL A 128 16.22 9.32 -12.65
N ARG A 129 17.40 8.74 -12.91
CA ARG A 129 17.70 8.14 -14.20
C ARG A 129 17.15 6.71 -14.22
N TRP A 130 16.05 6.52 -14.92
CA TRP A 130 15.36 5.24 -15.00
C TRP A 130 16.08 4.26 -15.93
N PRO A 131 16.26 2.99 -15.53
CA PRO A 131 16.90 1.99 -16.36
C PRO A 131 15.94 1.52 -17.47
N GLN A 132 16.49 1.18 -18.64
CA GLN A 132 15.71 0.70 -19.78
C GLN A 132 14.88 -0.54 -19.47
N THR A 133 15.33 -1.38 -18.53
CA THR A 133 14.61 -2.57 -18.07
C THR A 133 13.28 -2.25 -17.38
N LEU A 134 13.12 -1.05 -16.83
CA LEU A 134 11.86 -0.62 -16.21
C LEU A 134 10.99 0.23 -17.15
N ILE A 135 11.62 0.94 -18.09
CA ILE A 135 10.92 1.92 -18.93
C ILE A 135 10.75 1.50 -20.40
N ASN A 136 11.04 0.24 -20.75
CA ASN A 136 10.85 -0.30 -22.11
C ASN A 136 11.39 0.64 -23.21
N THR A 137 12.62 1.12 -23.03
CA THR A 137 13.33 2.04 -23.94
C THR A 137 12.64 3.39 -24.21
N VAL A 138 11.67 3.81 -23.40
CA VAL A 138 11.09 5.16 -23.48
C VAL A 138 12.17 6.20 -23.16
N THR A 139 12.36 7.16 -24.05
CA THR A 139 13.37 8.21 -23.91
C THR A 139 12.76 9.50 -23.36
N PRO A 140 13.38 10.13 -22.34
CA PRO A 140 12.96 11.44 -21.86
C PRO A 140 12.98 12.49 -22.97
N SER A 141 12.12 13.51 -22.86
CA SER A 141 12.08 14.64 -23.78
C SER A 141 13.32 15.53 -23.70
N ASP A 142 13.96 15.59 -22.53
CA ASP A 142 15.12 16.45 -22.29
C ASP A 142 16.17 15.72 -21.43
N GLY A 143 17.36 15.50 -21.99
CA GLY A 143 18.49 14.90 -21.30
C GLY A 143 18.30 13.44 -20.86
N ASN A 144 18.71 13.14 -19.62
CA ASN A 144 18.79 11.78 -19.06
C ASN A 144 17.68 11.44 -18.06
N VAL A 145 16.79 12.39 -17.75
CA VAL A 145 15.74 12.25 -16.72
C VAL A 145 14.44 12.83 -17.23
N PHE A 146 13.31 12.32 -16.77
CA PHE A 146 12.00 12.83 -17.17
C PHE A 146 11.71 14.15 -16.48
N ALA A 147 11.21 15.14 -17.24
CA ALA A 147 10.74 16.40 -16.67
C ALA A 147 9.51 16.13 -15.78
N PRO A 148 9.29 16.91 -14.70
CA PRO A 148 8.12 16.72 -13.84
C PRO A 148 6.79 16.70 -14.62
N SER A 149 6.67 17.50 -15.68
CA SER A 149 5.47 17.59 -16.52
C SER A 149 5.17 16.35 -17.35
N THR A 150 6.13 15.45 -17.53
CA THR A 150 5.95 14.19 -18.26
C THR A 150 5.84 12.98 -17.32
N ILE A 151 5.67 13.25 -16.03
CA ILE A 151 5.54 12.24 -14.98
C ILE A 151 4.14 12.32 -14.38
N SER A 152 3.43 11.19 -14.38
CA SER A 152 2.15 11.05 -13.68
C SER A 152 2.23 9.97 -12.61
N LEU A 153 1.82 10.31 -11.40
CA LEU A 153 1.61 9.36 -10.32
C LEU A 153 0.17 8.89 -10.32
N GLU A 154 -0.02 7.58 -10.34
CA GLU A 154 -1.32 6.94 -10.39
C GLU A 154 -1.46 5.96 -9.22
N VAL A 155 -2.55 6.05 -8.47
CA VAL A 155 -2.90 5.08 -7.43
C VAL A 155 -4.12 4.32 -7.89
N TYR A 156 -3.95 3.01 -8.04
CA TYR A 156 -5.02 2.10 -8.41
C TYR A 156 -5.43 1.27 -7.21
N GLU A 157 -6.73 1.13 -6.99
CA GLU A 157 -7.29 0.15 -6.07
C GLU A 157 -7.67 -1.10 -6.85
N ASN A 158 -7.05 -2.22 -6.50
CA ASN A 158 -7.39 -3.52 -7.06
C ASN A 158 -8.58 -4.08 -6.30
N ARG A 159 -9.64 -4.44 -7.01
CA ARG A 159 -10.80 -5.13 -6.44
C ARG A 159 -10.97 -6.47 -7.13
N TYR A 160 -11.02 -7.53 -6.34
CA TYR A 160 -11.39 -8.83 -6.86
C TYR A 160 -12.90 -8.87 -7.06
N ASN A 161 -13.34 -8.97 -8.31
CA ASN A 161 -14.73 -9.19 -8.65
C ASN A 161 -15.02 -10.69 -8.51
N GLN A 162 -15.76 -11.07 -7.47
CA GLN A 162 -16.11 -12.47 -7.23
C GLN A 162 -16.99 -13.07 -8.32
N THR A 163 -17.87 -12.27 -8.93
CA THR A 163 -18.81 -12.72 -9.97
C THR A 163 -18.07 -13.07 -11.26
N GLU A 164 -17.07 -12.28 -11.63
CA GLU A 164 -16.28 -12.45 -12.85
C GLU A 164 -14.98 -13.23 -12.62
N ALA A 165 -14.63 -13.51 -11.37
CA ALA A 165 -13.33 -14.07 -10.96
C ALA A 165 -12.12 -13.27 -11.48
N THR A 166 -12.28 -11.97 -11.71
CA THR A 166 -11.28 -11.07 -12.29
C THR A 166 -10.83 -10.01 -11.28
N VAL A 167 -9.62 -9.48 -11.46
CA VAL A 167 -9.15 -8.30 -10.71
C VAL A 167 -9.44 -7.05 -11.53
N ALA A 168 -10.36 -6.21 -11.05
CA ALA A 168 -10.64 -4.91 -11.62
C ALA A 168 -9.72 -3.86 -10.97
N ARG A 169 -9.10 -2.99 -11.79
CA ARG A 169 -8.32 -1.85 -11.32
C ARG A 169 -9.14 -0.58 -11.47
N SER A 170 -9.36 0.11 -10.35
CA SER A 170 -10.01 1.42 -10.33
C SER A 170 -8.99 2.50 -10.00
N LEU A 171 -8.96 3.58 -10.77
CA LEU A 171 -8.11 4.72 -10.50
C LEU A 171 -8.70 5.50 -9.31
N VAL A 172 -7.91 5.63 -8.24
CA VAL A 172 -8.31 6.37 -7.03
C VAL A 172 -7.72 7.77 -7.04
N TYR A 173 -6.53 7.92 -7.62
CA TYR A 173 -5.82 9.18 -7.65
C TYR A 173 -4.89 9.21 -8.84
N GLN A 174 -4.84 10.37 -9.49
CA GLN A 174 -3.89 10.68 -10.53
C GLN A 174 -3.38 12.09 -10.31
N ARG A 175 -2.07 12.26 -10.44
CA ARG A 175 -1.44 13.59 -10.40
C ARG A 175 -0.31 13.65 -11.41
N THR A 176 -0.40 14.57 -12.34
CA THR A 176 0.66 14.86 -13.30
C THR A 176 1.42 16.10 -12.87
N GLY A 177 2.74 16.08 -12.98
CA GLY A 177 3.54 17.24 -12.59
C GLY A 177 3.25 18.44 -13.50
N GLY A 178 3.42 19.65 -12.96
CA GLY A 178 3.18 20.89 -13.72
C GLY A 178 1.71 21.28 -13.88
N GLU A 179 0.76 20.43 -13.49
CA GLU A 179 -0.64 20.82 -13.37
C GLU A 179 -0.85 21.65 -12.09
N THR A 180 -1.79 22.60 -12.11
CA THR A 180 -2.25 23.26 -10.88
C THR A 180 -2.95 22.24 -9.98
N GLY A 181 -2.57 22.18 -8.70
CA GLY A 181 -3.16 21.27 -7.71
C GLY A 181 -4.65 21.51 -7.52
N GLN A 182 -5.42 20.44 -7.23
CA GLN A 182 -6.81 20.52 -6.79
C GLN A 182 -6.92 20.62 -5.26
#